data_AF-A0A7K4YXT4-F1
#
_entry.id   AF-A0A7K4YXT4-F1
#
_cell.length_a   1.000
_cell.length_b   1.000
_cell.length_c   1.000
_cell.angle_alpha   90.00
_cell.angle_beta   90.00
_cell.angle_gamma   90.00
#
_symmetry.space_group_name_H-M   'P 1'
#
loop_
_entity.id
_entity.type
_entity.pdbx_description
1 polymer ?
#
loop_
_entity_poly.entity_id
_entity_poly.type
_entity_poly.pdbx_seq_one_letter_code
_entity_poly.pdbx_strand_id
1 'polypeptide(L)'
;SASCSSLPAIGCERPEIENGRTTGLETTYRLMDIVVFECDFGYALKGSQESQCQFGGTWNPPVPICEKSKCRGGGGWQLIS
;
A
#
# COMPACT_ATOMS: atom_id res chain seq x y z
N SER A 1 -6.85 36.00 16.42
CA SER A 1 -6.99 35.33 15.12
C SER A 1 -6.03 34.15 15.11
N ALA A 2 -6.54 32.91 15.05
CA ALA A 2 -5.67 31.78 14.80
C ALA A 2 -5.27 31.86 13.33
N SER A 3 -4.02 32.25 13.05
CA SER A 3 -3.46 32.12 11.71
C SER A 3 -3.56 30.64 11.36
N CYS A 4 -4.44 30.30 10.42
CA CYS A 4 -4.39 29.02 9.75
C CYS A 4 -3.10 29.08 8.92
N SER A 5 -1.98 28.82 9.59
CA SER A 5 -0.68 28.67 8.96
C SER A 5 -0.93 27.67 7.85
N SER A 6 -0.77 28.13 6.62
CA SER A 6 -0.74 27.29 5.43
C SER A 6 0.39 26.31 5.62
N LEU A 7 0.10 25.24 6.36
CA LEU A 7 0.89 24.05 6.38
C LEU A 7 1.00 23.68 4.91
N PRO A 8 2.23 23.49 4.40
CA PRO A 8 2.39 23.22 2.98
C PRO A 8 1.43 22.07 2.68
N ALA A 9 0.66 22.20 1.61
CA ALA A 9 -0.19 21.13 1.11
C ALA A 9 0.74 20.02 0.59
N ILE A 10 1.53 19.44 1.49
CA ILE A 10 2.38 18.28 1.31
C ILE A 10 1.38 17.15 1.23
N GLY A 11 0.85 17.01 0.04
CA GLY A 11 0.29 15.75 -0.39
C GLY A 11 1.34 14.66 -0.26
N CYS A 12 0.89 13.43 -0.21
CA CYS A 12 1.79 12.30 -0.17
C CYS A 12 2.27 12.00 -1.58
N GLU A 13 3.57 11.76 -1.72
CA GLU A 13 4.10 11.25 -2.98
C GLU A 13 3.67 9.81 -3.18
N ARG A 14 3.61 9.39 -4.45
CA ARG A 14 3.27 8.01 -4.80
C ARG A 14 4.25 7.05 -4.11
N PRO A 15 3.75 6.12 -3.28
CA PRO A 15 4.60 5.16 -2.62
C PRO A 15 5.17 4.15 -3.64
N GLU A 16 6.46 3.89 -3.53
CA GLU A 16 7.13 2.83 -4.30
C GLU A 16 6.96 1.50 -3.57
N ILE A 17 6.45 0.49 -4.27
CA ILE A 17 6.25 -0.86 -3.75
C ILE A 17 6.92 -1.87 -4.70
N GLU A 18 7.81 -2.69 -4.17
CA GLU A 18 8.51 -3.69 -4.96
C GLU A 18 7.60 -4.91 -5.19
N ASN A 19 7.54 -5.42 -6.43
CA ASN A 19 6.68 -6.55 -6.81
C ASN A 19 5.18 -6.28 -6.55
N GLY A 20 4.76 -5.03 -6.73
CA GLY A 20 3.39 -4.60 -6.60
C GLY A 20 3.14 -3.26 -7.30
N ARG A 21 1.93 -2.75 -7.15
CA ARG A 21 1.45 -1.51 -7.75
C ARG A 21 0.38 -0.86 -6.89
N THR A 22 0.22 0.44 -7.04
CA THR A 22 -0.95 1.17 -6.52
C THR A 22 -2.02 1.27 -7.60
N THR A 23 -3.28 1.28 -7.18
CA THR A 23 -4.43 1.39 -8.10
C THR A 23 -4.52 2.77 -8.78
N GLY A 24 -3.95 3.80 -8.15
CA GLY A 24 -3.90 5.16 -8.69
C GLY A 24 -2.75 5.37 -9.70
N LEU A 25 -3.01 6.20 -10.71
CA LEU A 25 -1.99 6.68 -11.66
C LEU A 25 -1.37 8.02 -11.25
N GLU A 26 -1.93 8.67 -10.23
CA GLU A 26 -1.44 9.96 -9.74
C GLU A 26 -0.06 9.83 -9.09
N THR A 27 0.76 10.86 -9.31
CA THR A 27 2.09 11.01 -8.72
C THR A 27 2.05 11.65 -7.33
N THR A 28 0.95 12.35 -7.02
CA THR A 28 0.78 13.11 -5.79
C THR A 28 -0.66 12.97 -5.31
N TYR A 29 -0.84 12.68 -4.02
CA TYR A 29 -2.12 12.44 -3.38
C TYR A 29 -2.41 13.53 -2.36
N ARG A 30 -3.66 13.98 -2.26
CA ARG A 30 -4.07 15.00 -1.29
C ARG A 30 -4.21 14.38 0.11
N LEU A 31 -4.26 15.26 1.11
CA LEU A 31 -4.57 14.85 2.46
C LEU A 31 -5.91 14.09 2.50
N MET A 32 -5.96 12.99 3.26
CA MET A 32 -7.08 12.05 3.36
C MET A 32 -7.34 11.17 2.13
N ASP A 33 -6.60 11.34 1.04
CA ASP A 33 -6.71 10.42 -0.11
C ASP A 33 -6.25 9.02 0.30
N ILE A 34 -6.93 8.02 -0.25
CA ILE A 34 -6.67 6.60 0.01
C ILE A 34 -6.08 5.97 -1.23
N VAL A 35 -4.99 5.23 -1.05
CA VAL A 35 -4.39 4.41 -2.09
C VAL A 35 -4.56 2.94 -1.73
N VAL A 36 -4.91 2.16 -2.74
CA VAL A 36 -5.06 0.70 -2.64
C VAL A 36 -3.86 0.05 -3.32
N PHE A 37 -3.23 -0.88 -2.62
CA PHE A 37 -2.07 -1.64 -3.07
C PHE A 37 -2.47 -3.02 -3.58
N GLU A 38 -1.82 -3.42 -4.66
CA GLU A 38 -1.97 -4.72 -5.30
C GLU A 38 -0.57 -5.32 -5.51
N CYS A 39 -0.36 -6.55 -5.06
CA CYS A 39 0.89 -7.25 -5.32
C CYS A 39 0.85 -8.00 -6.65
N ASP A 40 2.00 -8.14 -7.28
CA ASP A 40 2.14 -8.91 -8.51
C ASP A 40 1.82 -10.40 -8.29
N PHE A 41 1.52 -11.10 -9.38
CA PHE A 41 1.20 -12.52 -9.31
C PHE A 41 2.33 -13.32 -8.65
N GLY A 42 1.97 -14.16 -7.67
CA GLY A 42 2.93 -14.94 -6.90
C GLY A 42 3.52 -14.22 -5.68
N TYR A 43 3.07 -12.99 -5.39
CA TYR A 43 3.37 -12.25 -4.16
C TYR A 43 2.12 -12.08 -3.31
N ALA A 44 2.30 -12.04 -1.99
CA ALA A 44 1.24 -11.83 -1.01
C ALA A 44 1.49 -10.49 -0.31
N LEU A 45 0.41 -9.72 -0.15
CA LEU A 45 0.46 -8.43 0.54
C LEU A 45 0.62 -8.64 2.05
N LYS A 46 1.65 -8.02 2.62
CA LYS A 46 1.91 -8.00 4.05
C LYS A 46 1.79 -6.59 4.59
N GLY A 47 0.84 -6.41 5.50
CA GLY A 47 0.46 -5.11 6.03
C GLY A 47 -0.97 -4.77 5.65
N SER A 48 -1.24 -3.48 5.46
CA SER A 48 -2.58 -3.01 5.09
C SER A 48 -2.69 -2.90 3.57
N GLN A 49 -3.80 -3.35 3.01
CA GLN A 49 -4.07 -3.21 1.58
C GLN A 49 -4.32 -1.76 1.17
N GLU A 50 -4.68 -0.91 2.12
CA GLU A 50 -5.02 0.48 1.88
C GLU A 50 -4.19 1.37 2.82
N SER A 51 -3.72 2.51 2.31
CA SER A 51 -3.08 3.55 3.11
C SER A 51 -3.70 4.91 2.81
N GLN A 52 -3.88 5.70 3.86
CA GLN A 52 -4.39 7.06 3.76
C GLN A 52 -3.23 8.06 3.87
N CYS A 53 -3.27 9.09 3.03
CA CYS A 53 -2.34 10.20 3.13
C CYS A 53 -2.67 11.05 4.36
N GLN A 54 -1.76 11.06 5.32
CA GLN A 54 -1.87 11.77 6.59
C GLN A 54 -1.24 13.15 6.54
N PHE A 55 -1.60 13.93 7.54
CA PHE A 55 -1.06 15.25 7.75
C PHE A 55 0.46 15.17 7.98
N GLY A 56 1.24 15.85 7.14
CA GLY A 56 2.70 15.75 7.14
C GLY A 56 3.29 14.90 6.01
N GLY A 57 2.49 14.50 5.01
CA GLY A 57 3.00 13.80 3.82
C GLY A 57 3.37 12.34 4.08
N THR A 58 2.74 11.72 5.08
CA THR A 58 3.04 10.34 5.47
C THR A 58 1.87 9.42 5.16
N TRP A 59 2.18 8.16 4.81
CA TRP A 59 1.18 7.13 4.59
C TRP A 59 0.86 6.40 5.90
N ASN A 60 -0.41 6.33 6.26
CA ASN A 60 -0.87 5.57 7.42
C ASN A 60 -2.13 4.76 7.07
N PRO A 61 -2.14 3.43 7.23
CA PRO A 61 -1.02 2.55 7.64
C PRO A 61 0.22 2.70 6.73
N PRO A 62 1.42 2.32 7.19
CA PRO A 62 2.62 2.39 6.35
C PRO A 62 2.47 1.52 5.10
N VAL A 63 3.19 1.90 4.04
CA VAL A 63 3.20 1.21 2.75
C VAL A 63 3.46 -0.30 2.95
N PRO A 64 2.60 -1.18 2.41
CA PRO A 64 2.74 -2.62 2.62
C PRO A 64 3.92 -3.19 1.83
N ILE A 65 4.31 -4.42 2.20
CA ILE A 65 5.39 -5.16 1.53
C ILE A 65 4.76 -6.32 0.77
N CYS A 66 5.13 -6.49 -0.50
CA CYS A 66 4.77 -7.68 -1.27
C CYS A 66 5.83 -8.76 -1.06
N GLU A 67 5.54 -9.75 -0.24
CA GLU A 67 6.43 -10.89 0.00
C GLU A 67 6.10 -12.02 -0.96
N LYS A 68 7.13 -12.73 -1.46
CA LYS A 68 6.91 -13.87 -2.36
C LYS A 68 6.00 -14.87 -1.67
N SER A 69 4.80 -15.07 -2.23
CA SER A 69 3.88 -16.05 -1.70
C SER A 69 4.60 -17.39 -1.76
N LYS A 70 4.65 -18.08 -0.62
CA LYS A 70 4.99 -19.49 -0.67
C LYS A 70 3.84 -20.11 -1.45
N CYS A 71 4.06 -20.38 -2.73
CA CYS A 71 3.23 -21.34 -3.42
C CYS A 71 3.13 -22.53 -2.47
N ARG A 72 1.94 -22.79 -1.94
CA ARG A 72 1.62 -24.16 -1.55
C ARG A 72 1.47 -24.89 -2.87
N GLY A 73 2.63 -25.13 -3.51
CA GLY A 73 2.74 -25.96 -4.68
C GLY A 73 2.02 -27.26 -4.34
N GLY A 74 1.21 -27.72 -5.29
CA GLY A 74 0.36 -28.88 -5.14
C GLY A 74 1.04 -30.02 -4.38
N GLY A 75 0.55 -30.26 -3.18
CA GLY A 75 0.93 -31.35 -2.28
C GLY A 75 -0.21 -31.64 -1.32
N GLY A 76 -1.44 -31.67 -1.86
CA GLY A 76 -2.66 -32.03 -1.15
C GLY A 76 -3.22 -33.37 -1.60
N TRP A 77 -2.37 -34.31 -2.03
CA TRP A 77 -2.69 -35.73 -2.06
C TRP A 77 -2.04 -36.37 -0.84
N GLN A 78 -2.57 -36.09 0.35
CA GLN A 78 -2.24 -36.86 1.55
C GLN A 78 -3.53 -37.50 2.07
N LEU A 79 -3.66 -38.78 1.70
CA LEU A 79 -4.27 -39.89 2.46
C LEU A 79 -5.80 -39.98 2.52
N ILE A 80 -6.35 -40.75 1.58
CA ILE A 80 -7.14 -41.93 1.94
C ILE A 80 -6.54 -43.13 1.18
N SER A 81 -5.64 -43.85 1.84
CA SER A 81 -5.47 -45.28 1.60
C SER A 81 -6.51 -46.04 2.41
#